data_AF-A0A0J7LNN1-F1
#
_entry.id   AF-A0A0J7LNN1-F1
#
_cell.length_a   1.000
_cell.length_b   1.000
_cell.length_c   1.000
_cell.angle_alpha   90.00
_cell.angle_beta   90.00
_cell.angle_gamma   90.00
#
_symmetry.space_group_name_H-M   'P 1'
#
loop_
_entity.id
_entity.type
_entity.pdbx_description
1 polymer ?
#
loop_
_entity_poly.entity_id
_entity_poly.type
_entity_poly.pdbx_seq_one_letter_code
_entity_poly.pdbx_strand_id
1 'polypeptide(L)'
;MKSHLWLLLPLFFSCSKKENTAAQKQTTAQNCFILKQGINVESEKKAAVIPTNEDILKKLPTHIQRNKLPDFKLFFYERKNTEILVENEKKYFESKSYKTKFSAWIKALPEFRYLSVNENFALAKNKYGLWIVENQGIDFKPYFLGFTPNFFLQDFYGKDQKFLMGQQVVFNGTLVNEQRLSEVPMLPKYEVIEDGLQFSIHLEDLRKDSDHDGFNDLFENFIGLNPNSADTDGDGINDFQDSNPKYRSATSKFTKMYEAIADEPSEKYNYSFTEILTNCEYFHSIDPKNRKILLYTTNERYPLMEDLLDHFFPRKYSKMQTYKDYPDAYFTDYADATGNGTISAEYIGGKWKIYKKSTVTFGM
;
A
#
# COMPACT_ATOMS: atom_id res chain seq x y z
N MET A 1 53.22 74.31 34.50
CA MET A 1 52.70 73.45 35.58
C MET A 1 51.19 73.57 35.64
N LYS A 2 50.46 72.53 35.24
CA LYS A 2 49.08 72.20 35.69
C LYS A 2 48.79 70.78 35.22
N SER A 3 48.56 69.89 36.18
CA SER A 3 48.47 68.44 36.05
C SER A 3 47.13 67.99 35.48
N HIS A 4 47.18 66.93 34.68
CA HIS A 4 46.05 66.16 34.17
C HIS A 4 45.29 65.41 35.26
N LEU A 5 43.97 65.40 35.18
CA LEU A 5 43.12 64.26 35.55
C LEU A 5 41.74 64.42 34.90
N TRP A 6 41.46 63.71 33.80
CA TRP A 6 40.11 63.61 33.23
C TRP A 6 39.77 62.13 33.00
N LEU A 7 38.57 61.77 33.47
CA LEU A 7 38.01 60.43 33.58
C LEU A 7 37.89 59.71 32.22
N LEU A 8 38.22 58.42 32.21
CA LEU A 8 37.89 57.45 31.17
C LEU A 8 36.51 56.82 31.45
N LEU A 9 35.55 57.00 30.53
CA LEU A 9 34.32 56.20 30.45
C LEU A 9 34.59 54.92 29.62
N PRO A 10 34.31 53.71 30.13
CA PRO A 10 34.32 52.51 29.30
C PRO A 10 32.97 52.33 28.59
N LEU A 11 33.00 52.35 27.25
CA LEU A 11 31.90 51.89 26.40
C LEU A 11 31.83 50.36 26.42
N PHE A 12 30.81 49.82 27.07
CA PHE A 12 30.46 48.40 26.98
C PHE A 12 29.78 48.13 25.63
N PHE A 13 30.50 47.58 24.65
CA PHE A 13 29.88 46.94 23.50
C PHE A 13 29.41 45.53 23.89
N SER A 14 28.11 45.41 24.12
CA SER A 14 27.41 44.13 24.27
C SER A 14 27.29 43.45 22.90
N CYS A 15 28.01 42.34 22.70
CA CYS A 15 27.79 41.44 21.57
C CYS A 15 26.56 40.57 21.86
N SER A 16 25.38 41.01 21.40
CA SER A 16 24.21 40.12 21.34
C SER A 16 24.41 39.07 20.25
N LYS A 17 24.56 37.80 20.64
CA LYS A 17 24.37 36.65 19.73
C LYS A 17 22.96 36.74 19.15
N LYS A 18 22.83 37.02 17.86
CA LYS A 18 21.62 36.70 17.11
C LYS A 18 21.56 35.17 16.98
N GLU A 19 20.60 34.57 17.67
CA GLU A 19 20.15 33.22 17.36
C GLU A 19 19.63 33.21 15.92
N ASN A 20 20.37 32.55 15.03
CA ASN A 20 19.89 32.21 13.69
C ASN A 20 18.91 31.05 13.82
N THR A 21 17.63 31.34 14.05
CA THR A 21 16.54 30.42 13.71
C THR A 21 16.30 30.46 12.20
N ALA A 22 17.19 29.82 11.45
CA ALA A 22 16.92 29.41 10.08
C ALA A 22 16.88 27.88 10.09
N ALA A 23 15.68 27.30 10.02
CA ALA A 23 15.52 25.88 9.74
C ALA A 23 16.18 25.62 8.38
N GLN A 24 17.37 25.03 8.41
CA GLN A 24 18.15 24.71 7.22
C GLN A 24 17.34 23.68 6.43
N LYS A 25 16.81 24.07 5.27
CA LYS A 25 16.02 23.20 4.40
C LYS A 25 16.95 22.06 3.94
N GLN A 26 16.81 20.90 4.58
CA GLN A 26 17.62 19.72 4.31
C GLN A 26 17.40 19.29 2.85
N THR A 27 18.47 18.99 2.12
CA THR A 27 18.36 18.60 0.70
C THR A 27 17.88 17.16 0.55
N THR A 28 17.25 16.80 -0.56
CA THR A 28 16.83 15.41 -0.85
C THR A 28 17.98 14.41 -0.69
N ALA A 29 19.21 14.79 -1.08
CA ALA A 29 20.40 13.98 -0.85
C ALA A 29 20.67 13.76 0.65
N GLN A 30 20.59 14.81 1.48
CA GLN A 30 20.76 14.69 2.93
C GLN A 30 19.65 13.85 3.60
N ASN A 31 18.47 13.74 2.99
CA ASN A 31 17.38 12.92 3.50
C ASN A 31 17.50 11.45 3.10
N CYS A 32 18.04 11.17 1.91
CA CYS A 32 18.14 9.83 1.33
C CYS A 32 19.44 9.08 1.67
N PHE A 33 20.53 9.79 1.98
CA PHE A 33 21.83 9.17 2.23
C PHE A 33 22.24 9.25 3.69
N ILE A 34 22.67 8.11 4.25
CA ILE A 34 23.29 8.03 5.58
C ILE A 34 24.79 7.73 5.39
N LEU A 35 25.63 8.58 5.99
CA LEU A 35 27.05 8.28 6.19
C LEU A 35 27.17 7.36 7.41
N LYS A 36 27.57 6.10 7.21
CA LYS A 36 27.77 5.17 8.33
C LYS A 36 29.11 5.43 9.02
N GLN A 37 29.08 6.05 10.20
CA GLN A 37 30.14 6.00 11.21
C GLN A 37 29.52 5.46 12.52
N GLY A 38 29.78 4.21 12.90
CA GLY A 38 29.28 3.61 14.16
C GLY A 38 27.99 2.77 14.07
N ILE A 39 27.53 2.27 15.24
CA ILE A 39 26.36 1.38 15.41
C ILE A 39 25.06 2.20 15.29
N ASN A 40 24.13 1.73 14.46
CA ASN A 40 22.85 2.38 14.17
C ASN A 40 21.92 2.41 15.39
N VAL A 41 21.25 3.55 15.58
CA VAL A 41 20.02 3.65 16.38
C VAL A 41 18.87 3.54 15.39
N GLU A 42 18.05 2.49 15.51
CA GLU A 42 16.79 2.39 14.76
C GLU A 42 15.92 3.62 15.08
N SER A 43 15.22 4.16 14.07
CA SER A 43 14.23 5.21 14.31
C SER A 43 13.21 4.71 15.32
N GLU A 44 12.91 5.52 16.36
CA GLU A 44 11.88 5.19 17.35
C GLU A 44 10.57 4.84 16.65
N LYS A 45 10.11 3.59 16.80
CA LYS A 45 8.79 3.17 16.35
C LYS A 45 7.76 3.90 17.21
N LYS A 46 6.80 4.57 16.56
CA LYS A 46 5.63 5.06 17.29
C LYS A 46 4.83 3.86 17.80
N ALA A 47 4.26 3.98 18.99
CA ALA A 47 3.39 2.95 19.53
C ALA A 47 2.09 2.92 18.71
N ALA A 48 1.74 1.74 18.20
CA ALA A 48 0.48 1.53 17.50
C ALA A 48 -0.71 1.83 18.42
N VAL A 49 -1.67 2.63 17.93
CA VAL A 49 -2.91 2.93 18.65
C VAL A 49 -4.02 2.03 18.11
N ILE A 50 -4.50 1.11 18.96
CA ILE A 50 -5.62 0.23 18.62
C ILE A 50 -6.91 1.06 18.54
N PRO A 51 -7.69 0.98 17.45
CA PRO A 51 -8.87 1.79 17.24
C PRO A 51 -10.03 1.27 18.09
N THR A 52 -10.84 2.18 18.61
CA THR A 52 -12.07 1.81 19.33
C THR A 52 -13.17 1.41 18.35
N ASN A 53 -14.21 0.72 18.85
CA ASN A 53 -15.39 0.39 18.03
C ASN A 53 -16.06 1.66 17.46
N GLU A 54 -16.03 2.77 18.20
CA GLU A 54 -16.55 4.06 17.73
C GLU A 54 -15.70 4.64 16.59
N ASP A 55 -14.38 4.52 16.66
CA ASP A 55 -13.47 4.95 15.58
C ASP A 55 -13.70 4.14 14.31
N ILE A 56 -13.91 2.83 14.45
CA ILE A 56 -14.21 1.94 13.31
C ILE A 56 -15.52 2.37 12.66
N LEU A 57 -16.59 2.55 13.44
CA LEU A 57 -17.90 2.96 12.93
C LEU A 57 -17.85 4.29 12.18
N LYS A 58 -17.07 5.26 12.67
CA LYS A 58 -16.88 6.58 12.01
C LYS A 58 -16.13 6.51 10.68
N LYS A 59 -15.31 5.47 10.48
CA LYS A 59 -14.47 5.29 9.28
C LYS A 59 -15.05 4.29 8.28
N LEU A 60 -16.23 3.72 8.54
CA LEU A 60 -16.82 2.79 7.61
C LEU A 60 -17.11 3.46 6.25
N PRO A 61 -16.90 2.74 5.13
CA PRO A 61 -17.25 3.25 3.82
C PRO A 61 -18.73 3.60 3.73
N THR A 62 -19.03 4.81 3.27
CA THR A 62 -20.40 5.34 3.26
C THR A 62 -21.27 4.76 2.14
N HIS A 63 -20.66 4.21 1.08
CA HIS A 63 -21.36 3.57 -0.03
C HIS A 63 -21.88 2.16 0.30
N ILE A 64 -21.47 1.60 1.45
CA ILE A 64 -21.91 0.28 1.91
C ILE A 64 -23.04 0.47 2.91
N GLN A 65 -24.26 0.21 2.47
CA GLN A 65 -25.44 0.22 3.32
C GLN A 65 -25.49 -1.04 4.18
N ARG A 66 -26.10 -0.92 5.37
CA ARG A 66 -26.16 -2.00 6.37
C ARG A 66 -27.59 -2.13 6.89
N ASN A 67 -28.16 -3.32 6.75
CA ASN A 67 -29.50 -3.64 7.24
C ASN A 67 -29.45 -4.86 8.17
N LYS A 68 -30.22 -4.83 9.27
CA LYS A 68 -30.33 -5.99 10.17
C LYS A 68 -31.06 -7.14 9.50
N LEU A 69 -30.51 -8.33 9.66
CA LEU A 69 -31.12 -9.60 9.26
C LEU A 69 -31.61 -10.35 10.51
N PRO A 70 -32.91 -10.64 10.64
CA PRO A 70 -33.46 -11.31 11.81
C PRO A 70 -33.07 -12.79 11.90
N ASP A 71 -32.91 -13.48 10.77
CA ASP A 71 -32.58 -14.92 10.71
C ASP A 71 -31.11 -15.15 10.32
N PHE A 72 -30.18 -14.57 11.08
CA PHE A 72 -28.75 -14.67 10.80
C PHE A 72 -28.03 -15.65 11.72
N LYS A 73 -27.14 -16.46 11.14
CA LYS A 73 -26.27 -17.36 11.90
C LYS A 73 -25.20 -16.52 12.62
N LEU A 74 -25.29 -16.46 13.95
CA LEU A 74 -24.35 -15.68 14.76
C LEU A 74 -22.89 -15.97 14.42
N PHE A 75 -22.09 -14.90 14.41
CA PHE A 75 -20.67 -14.95 14.15
C PHE A 75 -19.96 -15.89 15.10
N PHE A 76 -19.15 -16.77 14.53
CA PHE A 76 -18.31 -17.67 15.28
C PHE A 76 -16.98 -17.87 14.57
N TYR A 77 -15.89 -17.58 15.27
CA TYR A 77 -14.54 -17.72 14.76
C TYR A 77 -13.82 -18.88 15.44
N GLU A 78 -13.36 -19.84 14.64
CA GLU A 78 -12.56 -20.97 15.09
C GLU A 78 -11.35 -21.17 14.18
N ARG A 79 -10.14 -21.14 14.75
CA ARG A 79 -8.87 -21.24 14.03
C ARG A 79 -8.77 -22.44 13.09
N LYS A 80 -9.12 -23.63 13.58
CA LYS A 80 -8.99 -24.89 12.82
C LYS A 80 -9.82 -24.85 11.54
N ASN A 81 -10.95 -24.14 11.58
CA ASN A 81 -11.81 -23.99 10.42
C ASN A 81 -11.16 -23.08 9.36
N THR A 82 -10.43 -22.04 9.77
CA THR A 82 -9.72 -21.14 8.84
C THR A 82 -8.62 -21.85 8.04
N GLU A 83 -7.76 -22.63 8.69
CA GLU A 83 -6.66 -23.34 8.02
C GLU A 83 -7.20 -24.34 6.96
N ILE A 84 -8.27 -25.06 7.30
CA ILE A 84 -8.97 -25.97 6.38
C ILE A 84 -9.58 -25.21 5.20
N LEU A 85 -10.22 -24.05 5.45
CA LEU A 85 -10.82 -23.23 4.40
C LEU A 85 -9.77 -22.70 3.41
N VAL A 86 -8.61 -22.27 3.88
CA VAL A 86 -7.50 -21.81 3.03
C VAL A 86 -6.98 -22.93 2.13
N GLU A 87 -6.79 -24.14 2.67
CA GLU A 87 -6.34 -25.28 1.88
C GLU A 87 -7.38 -25.70 0.83
N ASN A 88 -8.65 -25.73 1.22
CA ASN A 88 -9.76 -26.05 0.31
C ASN A 88 -9.88 -25.02 -0.82
N GLU A 89 -9.73 -23.74 -0.49
CA GLU A 89 -9.73 -22.66 -1.48
C GLU A 89 -8.59 -22.84 -2.49
N LYS A 90 -7.36 -23.11 -2.01
CA LYS A 90 -6.21 -23.35 -2.89
C LYS A 90 -6.49 -24.51 -3.85
N LYS A 91 -6.97 -25.64 -3.33
CA LYS A 91 -7.35 -26.82 -4.14
C LYS A 91 -8.43 -26.49 -5.17
N TYR A 92 -9.41 -25.66 -4.79
CA TYR A 92 -10.48 -25.23 -5.70
C TYR A 92 -9.93 -24.42 -6.88
N PHE A 93 -9.11 -23.40 -6.62
CA PHE A 93 -8.52 -22.56 -7.67
C PHE A 93 -7.53 -23.31 -8.58
N GLU A 94 -6.90 -24.37 -8.07
CA GLU A 94 -6.03 -25.23 -8.87
C GLU A 94 -6.81 -26.23 -9.74
N SER A 95 -8.08 -26.49 -9.41
CA SER A 95 -8.92 -27.50 -10.06
C SER A 95 -9.23 -27.19 -11.53
N LYS A 96 -9.36 -28.25 -12.34
CA LYS A 96 -9.79 -28.14 -13.75
C LYS A 96 -11.18 -27.53 -13.86
N SER A 97 -12.09 -27.85 -12.94
CA SER A 97 -13.46 -27.32 -12.94
C SER A 97 -13.46 -25.79 -12.80
N TYR A 98 -12.66 -25.23 -11.90
CA TYR A 98 -12.49 -23.78 -11.76
C TYR A 98 -11.95 -23.15 -13.04
N LYS A 99 -10.82 -23.66 -13.55
CA LYS A 99 -10.16 -23.14 -14.75
C LYS A 99 -11.08 -23.15 -15.97
N THR A 100 -11.89 -24.20 -16.14
CA THR A 100 -12.89 -24.26 -17.22
C THR A 100 -14.00 -23.23 -17.01
N LYS A 101 -14.58 -23.18 -15.81
CA LYS A 101 -15.72 -22.30 -15.49
C LYS A 101 -15.40 -20.82 -15.68
N PHE A 102 -14.21 -20.39 -15.26
CA PHE A 102 -13.79 -18.99 -15.30
C PHE A 102 -12.81 -18.68 -16.44
N SER A 103 -12.67 -19.55 -17.43
CA SER A 103 -11.66 -19.42 -18.49
C SER A 103 -11.68 -18.06 -19.22
N ALA A 104 -12.87 -17.57 -19.62
CA ALA A 104 -13.00 -16.27 -20.28
C ALA A 104 -12.59 -15.10 -19.37
N TRP A 105 -13.02 -15.16 -18.10
CA TRP A 105 -12.73 -14.15 -17.08
C TRP A 105 -11.24 -14.10 -16.74
N ILE A 106 -10.62 -15.26 -16.50
CA ILE A 106 -9.17 -15.39 -16.21
C ILE A 106 -8.35 -14.91 -17.41
N LYS A 107 -8.79 -15.20 -18.64
CA LYS A 107 -8.12 -14.72 -19.84
C LYS A 107 -8.17 -13.19 -19.96
N ALA A 108 -9.31 -12.59 -19.60
CA ALA A 108 -9.50 -11.14 -19.67
C ALA A 108 -8.73 -10.39 -18.58
N LEU A 109 -8.85 -10.83 -17.32
CA LEU A 109 -8.17 -10.23 -16.18
C LEU A 109 -7.52 -11.34 -15.32
N PRO A 110 -6.28 -11.76 -15.63
CA PRO A 110 -5.59 -12.85 -14.94
C PRO A 110 -5.15 -12.50 -13.51
N GLU A 111 -5.11 -11.21 -13.16
CA GLU A 111 -4.75 -10.73 -11.81
C GLU A 111 -5.83 -11.00 -10.75
N PHE A 112 -7.02 -11.45 -11.17
CA PHE A 112 -8.13 -11.75 -10.29
C PHE A 112 -8.37 -13.26 -10.12
N ARG A 113 -8.80 -13.63 -8.91
CA ARG A 113 -9.40 -14.93 -8.61
C ARG A 113 -10.90 -14.79 -8.54
N TYR A 114 -11.61 -15.60 -9.32
CA TYR A 114 -13.05 -15.47 -9.45
C TYR A 114 -13.78 -16.40 -8.48
N LEU A 115 -14.78 -15.89 -7.78
CA LEU A 115 -15.50 -16.61 -6.74
C LEU A 115 -16.84 -17.13 -7.26
N SER A 116 -17.59 -16.31 -8.00
CA SER A 116 -18.92 -16.63 -8.50
C SER A 116 -19.28 -15.79 -9.72
N VAL A 117 -20.25 -16.24 -10.52
CA VAL A 117 -20.81 -15.48 -11.65
C VAL A 117 -22.31 -15.38 -11.46
N ASN A 118 -22.86 -14.19 -11.53
CA ASN A 118 -24.29 -13.91 -11.51
C ASN A 118 -24.59 -13.00 -12.70
N GLU A 119 -25.47 -13.42 -13.60
CA GLU A 119 -25.80 -12.65 -14.80
C GLU A 119 -24.54 -12.31 -15.63
N ASN A 120 -24.32 -11.04 -15.96
CA ASN A 120 -23.12 -10.56 -16.65
C ASN A 120 -21.99 -10.11 -15.70
N PHE A 121 -22.09 -10.40 -14.39
CA PHE A 121 -21.06 -10.05 -13.42
C PHE A 121 -20.36 -11.27 -12.85
N ALA A 122 -19.07 -11.14 -12.56
CA ALA A 122 -18.35 -12.08 -11.72
C ALA A 122 -17.89 -11.40 -10.42
N LEU A 123 -18.12 -12.04 -9.30
CA LEU A 123 -17.48 -11.68 -8.05
C LEU A 123 -16.04 -12.21 -8.09
N ALA A 124 -15.09 -11.34 -7.80
CA ALA A 124 -13.68 -11.64 -7.89
C ALA A 124 -12.92 -11.05 -6.69
N LYS A 125 -11.69 -11.51 -6.50
CA LYS A 125 -10.77 -10.96 -5.51
C LYS A 125 -9.35 -10.86 -6.06
N ASN A 126 -8.63 -9.85 -5.63
CA ASN A 126 -7.18 -9.77 -5.76
C ASN A 126 -6.57 -9.51 -4.38
N LYS A 127 -5.32 -9.05 -4.32
CA LYS A 127 -4.65 -8.76 -3.05
C LYS A 127 -5.25 -7.60 -2.26
N TYR A 128 -6.00 -6.71 -2.89
CA TYR A 128 -6.60 -5.54 -2.24
C TYR A 128 -7.95 -5.84 -1.61
N GLY A 129 -8.67 -6.83 -2.12
CA GLY A 129 -9.97 -7.21 -1.58
C GLY A 129 -10.92 -7.72 -2.65
N LEU A 130 -12.22 -7.46 -2.44
CA LEU A 130 -13.28 -7.90 -3.33
C LEU A 130 -13.59 -6.88 -4.43
N TRP A 131 -13.96 -7.44 -5.57
CA TRP A 131 -14.32 -6.74 -6.78
C TRP A 131 -15.53 -7.41 -7.41
N ILE A 132 -16.35 -6.65 -8.13
CA ILE A 132 -17.18 -7.23 -9.19
C ILE A 132 -16.54 -6.93 -10.53
N VAL A 133 -16.62 -7.86 -11.47
CA VAL A 133 -16.18 -7.68 -12.86
C VAL A 133 -17.40 -7.75 -13.73
N GLU A 134 -17.69 -6.68 -14.45
CA GLU A 134 -18.79 -6.63 -15.42
C GLU A 134 -18.29 -7.06 -16.80
N ASN A 135 -18.92 -8.08 -17.36
CA ASN A 135 -18.74 -8.44 -18.75
C ASN A 135 -19.64 -7.56 -19.62
N GLN A 136 -19.03 -6.64 -20.37
CA GLN A 136 -19.68 -5.73 -21.30
C GLN A 136 -19.62 -6.26 -22.75
N GLY A 137 -19.34 -7.56 -22.93
CA GLY A 137 -19.24 -8.26 -24.20
C GLY A 137 -17.86 -8.13 -24.84
N ILE A 138 -17.41 -6.89 -25.10
CA ILE A 138 -16.08 -6.61 -25.68
C ILE A 138 -15.03 -6.42 -24.59
N ASP A 139 -15.43 -5.93 -23.43
CA ASP A 139 -14.55 -5.59 -22.32
C ASP A 139 -15.03 -6.19 -20.99
N PHE A 140 -14.10 -6.35 -20.06
CA PHE A 140 -14.34 -6.80 -18.69
C PHE A 140 -13.91 -5.68 -17.75
N LYS A 141 -14.88 -4.92 -17.22
CA LYS A 141 -14.59 -3.77 -16.35
C LYS A 141 -14.71 -4.19 -14.88
N PRO A 142 -13.60 -4.23 -14.11
CA PRO A 142 -13.64 -4.51 -12.68
C PRO A 142 -13.97 -3.24 -11.88
N TYR A 143 -14.70 -3.40 -10.78
CA TYR A 143 -15.06 -2.33 -9.85
C TYR A 143 -14.74 -2.76 -8.42
N PHE A 144 -13.92 -1.96 -7.72
CA PHE A 144 -13.52 -2.25 -6.35
C PHE A 144 -14.68 -2.02 -5.40
N LEU A 145 -14.94 -2.98 -4.51
CA LEU A 145 -16.09 -2.90 -3.59
C LEU A 145 -15.83 -2.05 -2.35
N GLY A 146 -14.57 -1.81 -1.97
CA GLY A 146 -14.25 -0.99 -0.81
C GLY A 146 -14.53 -1.65 0.55
N PHE A 147 -14.73 -2.96 0.62
CA PHE A 147 -14.83 -3.67 1.90
C PHE A 147 -13.50 -3.60 2.66
N THR A 148 -13.55 -3.16 3.92
CA THR A 148 -12.41 -3.18 4.84
C THR A 148 -12.36 -4.49 5.63
N PRO A 149 -11.24 -4.80 6.32
CA PRO A 149 -11.15 -6.01 7.15
C PRO A 149 -12.18 -6.10 8.29
N ASN A 150 -12.84 -4.99 8.64
CA ASN A 150 -13.92 -4.97 9.63
C ASN A 150 -15.23 -5.63 9.14
N PHE A 151 -15.37 -5.86 7.84
CA PHE A 151 -16.53 -6.54 7.27
C PHE A 151 -16.25 -8.05 7.17
N PHE A 152 -16.70 -8.80 8.15
CA PHE A 152 -16.64 -10.26 8.10
C PHE A 152 -17.82 -10.79 7.28
N LEU A 153 -17.55 -11.22 6.05
CA LEU A 153 -18.59 -11.72 5.14
C LEU A 153 -18.85 -13.20 5.38
N GLN A 154 -20.13 -13.55 5.50
CA GLN A 154 -20.58 -14.94 5.52
C GLN A 154 -20.43 -15.56 4.11
N ASP A 155 -20.13 -16.85 4.06
CA ASP A 155 -20.05 -17.64 2.81
C ASP A 155 -19.05 -17.10 1.77
N PHE A 156 -18.01 -16.38 2.22
CA PHE A 156 -16.98 -15.79 1.36
C PHE A 156 -16.30 -16.80 0.40
N TYR A 157 -16.24 -18.09 0.80
CA TYR A 157 -15.69 -19.20 0.02
C TYR A 157 -16.76 -20.06 -0.69
N GLY A 158 -18.01 -19.60 -0.68
CA GLY A 158 -19.14 -20.27 -1.30
C GLY A 158 -19.02 -20.25 -2.82
N LYS A 159 -18.70 -21.42 -3.39
CA LYS A 159 -18.86 -21.66 -4.83
C LYS A 159 -20.30 -21.32 -5.22
N ASP A 160 -20.47 -20.49 -6.26
CA ASP A 160 -21.78 -20.12 -6.82
C ASP A 160 -22.68 -19.31 -5.87
N GLN A 161 -22.08 -18.48 -5.01
CA GLN A 161 -22.85 -17.56 -4.16
C GLN A 161 -23.66 -16.55 -5.01
N LYS A 162 -24.86 -16.24 -4.52
CA LYS A 162 -25.68 -15.17 -5.08
C LYS A 162 -25.27 -13.85 -4.42
N PHE A 163 -24.64 -12.99 -5.18
CA PHE A 163 -24.13 -11.68 -4.73
C PHE A 163 -24.84 -10.50 -5.39
N LEU A 164 -25.78 -10.76 -6.32
CA LEU A 164 -26.61 -9.72 -6.94
C LEU A 164 -28.08 -9.84 -6.53
N MET A 165 -28.67 -8.69 -6.22
CA MET A 165 -30.09 -8.53 -5.96
C MET A 165 -30.59 -7.24 -6.63
N GLY A 166 -31.12 -7.35 -7.84
CA GLY A 166 -31.50 -6.19 -8.64
C GLY A 166 -30.27 -5.36 -9.02
N GLN A 167 -30.30 -4.06 -8.73
CA GLN A 167 -29.18 -3.14 -9.00
C GLN A 167 -28.19 -3.02 -7.83
N GLN A 168 -28.16 -4.00 -6.94
CA GLN A 168 -27.29 -4.00 -5.77
C GLN A 168 -26.44 -5.25 -5.70
N VAL A 169 -25.19 -5.06 -5.29
CA VAL A 169 -24.34 -6.11 -4.76
C VAL A 169 -24.71 -6.33 -3.30
N VAL A 170 -24.94 -7.58 -2.91
CA VAL A 170 -25.37 -7.93 -1.56
C VAL A 170 -24.49 -9.02 -0.95
N PHE A 171 -24.17 -8.85 0.32
CA PHE A 171 -23.51 -9.85 1.15
C PHE A 171 -24.17 -9.90 2.51
N ASN A 172 -24.11 -11.06 3.15
CA ASN A 172 -24.48 -11.16 4.56
C ASN A 172 -23.21 -11.27 5.39
N GLY A 173 -23.22 -10.79 6.63
CA GLY A 173 -22.05 -10.86 7.48
C GLY A 173 -22.19 -10.12 8.80
N THR A 174 -21.03 -9.85 9.39
CA THR A 174 -20.85 -9.32 10.73
C THR A 174 -19.84 -8.18 10.67
N LEU A 175 -20.10 -7.10 11.37
CA LEU A 175 -19.12 -6.05 11.62
C LEU A 175 -18.28 -6.42 12.84
N VAL A 176 -16.97 -6.46 12.67
CA VAL A 176 -16.01 -6.86 13.71
C VAL A 176 -14.92 -5.83 13.89
N ASN A 177 -14.44 -5.71 15.13
CA ASN A 177 -13.14 -5.12 15.43
C ASN A 177 -12.09 -6.22 15.33
N GLU A 178 -11.26 -6.14 14.29
CA GLU A 178 -10.15 -7.05 14.10
C GLU A 178 -8.91 -6.51 14.83
N GLN A 179 -8.56 -7.15 15.94
CA GLN A 179 -7.34 -6.87 16.67
C GLN A 179 -6.21 -7.75 16.12
N ARG A 180 -5.27 -7.14 15.39
CA ARG A 180 -3.99 -7.76 15.00
C ARG A 180 -2.87 -7.07 15.77
N LEU A 181 -1.94 -7.85 16.31
CA LEU A 181 -0.69 -7.35 16.88
C LEU A 181 0.43 -7.85 15.97
N SER A 182 1.12 -6.96 15.24
CA SER A 182 2.13 -7.32 14.23
C SER A 182 3.42 -7.87 14.84
N GLU A 183 3.69 -7.58 16.11
CA GLU A 183 4.95 -7.97 16.77
C GLU A 183 4.95 -9.42 17.30
N VAL A 184 3.80 -10.09 17.28
CA VAL A 184 3.68 -11.49 17.69
C VAL A 184 2.90 -12.21 16.59
N PRO A 185 3.27 -13.43 16.15
CA PRO A 185 2.45 -14.26 15.29
C PRO A 185 1.19 -14.76 16.04
N MET A 186 0.39 -13.84 16.56
CA MET A 186 -0.93 -14.08 17.13
C MET A 186 -1.94 -13.85 16.01
N LEU A 187 -2.80 -14.85 15.83
CA LEU A 187 -3.92 -14.76 14.90
C LEU A 187 -4.85 -13.61 15.29
N PRO A 188 -5.59 -13.03 14.33
CA PRO A 188 -6.51 -11.95 14.61
C PRO A 188 -7.54 -12.37 15.67
N LYS A 189 -7.74 -11.52 16.67
CA LYS A 189 -8.86 -11.63 17.60
C LYS A 189 -9.99 -10.75 17.08
N TYR A 190 -11.17 -11.32 16.96
CA TYR A 190 -12.36 -10.60 16.55
C TYR A 190 -13.23 -10.27 17.75
N GLU A 191 -13.57 -9.00 17.90
CA GLU A 191 -14.67 -8.55 18.75
C GLU A 191 -15.85 -8.16 17.87
N VAL A 192 -17.04 -8.68 18.17
CA VAL A 192 -18.25 -8.37 17.39
C VAL A 192 -18.72 -6.97 17.74
N ILE A 193 -18.82 -6.10 16.74
CA ILE A 193 -19.44 -4.78 16.87
C ILE A 193 -20.94 -4.90 16.60
N GLU A 194 -21.30 -5.52 15.47
CA GLU A 194 -22.69 -5.65 15.05
C GLU A 194 -22.88 -6.92 14.21
N ASP A 195 -23.72 -7.83 14.66
CA ASP A 195 -23.95 -9.12 14.00
C ASP A 195 -25.25 -9.17 13.20
N GLY A 196 -25.32 -10.08 12.23
CA GLY A 196 -26.49 -10.28 11.40
C GLY A 196 -26.84 -9.09 10.55
N LEU A 197 -25.94 -8.77 9.65
CA LEU A 197 -26.09 -7.67 8.71
C LEU A 197 -26.20 -8.18 7.28
N GLN A 198 -27.04 -7.52 6.50
CA GLN A 198 -26.92 -7.46 5.05
C GLN A 198 -26.17 -6.19 4.69
N PHE A 199 -25.07 -6.36 3.98
CA PHE A 199 -24.33 -5.31 3.30
C PHE A 199 -24.88 -5.17 1.89
N SER A 200 -25.23 -3.95 1.48
CA SER A 200 -25.68 -3.66 0.12
C SER A 200 -24.92 -2.47 -0.47
N ILE A 201 -24.54 -2.59 -1.73
CA ILE A 201 -23.86 -1.55 -2.50
C ILE A 201 -24.59 -1.37 -3.81
N HIS A 202 -24.95 -0.14 -4.17
CA HIS A 202 -25.58 0.12 -5.47
C HIS A 202 -24.54 0.01 -6.59
N LEU A 203 -24.93 -0.62 -7.71
CA LEU A 203 -24.05 -0.74 -8.88
C LEU A 203 -23.64 0.62 -9.45
N GLU A 204 -24.48 1.65 -9.30
CA GLU A 204 -24.17 3.01 -9.73
C GLU A 204 -22.99 3.62 -8.97
N ASP A 205 -22.91 3.39 -7.65
CA ASP A 205 -21.79 3.85 -6.81
C ASP A 205 -20.48 3.18 -7.22
N LEU A 206 -20.53 1.89 -7.59
CA LEU A 206 -19.37 1.11 -8.01
C LEU A 206 -18.84 1.54 -9.38
N ARG A 207 -19.74 1.93 -10.30
CA ARG A 207 -19.39 2.35 -11.66
C ARG A 207 -18.86 3.78 -11.75
N LYS A 208 -18.89 4.53 -10.65
CA LYS A 208 -18.42 5.92 -10.62
C LYS A 208 -16.90 5.96 -10.86
N ASP A 209 -16.51 6.75 -11.85
CA ASP A 209 -15.17 6.93 -12.41
C ASP A 209 -15.19 8.37 -12.93
N SER A 210 -14.89 9.33 -12.04
CA SER A 210 -15.32 10.73 -12.21
C SER A 210 -14.46 11.51 -13.19
N ASP A 211 -13.23 11.06 -13.45
CA ASP A 211 -12.33 11.63 -14.46
C ASP A 211 -12.15 10.75 -15.71
N HIS A 212 -12.75 9.56 -15.73
CA HIS A 212 -12.79 8.65 -16.87
C HIS A 212 -11.42 8.09 -17.26
N ASP A 213 -10.53 7.89 -16.29
CA ASP A 213 -9.21 7.31 -16.50
C ASP A 213 -9.22 5.77 -16.63
N GLY A 214 -10.25 5.11 -16.08
CA GLY A 214 -10.45 3.67 -16.11
C GLY A 214 -10.49 3.01 -14.73
N PHE A 215 -10.04 3.66 -13.67
CA PHE A 215 -10.26 3.25 -12.30
C PHE A 215 -11.61 3.79 -11.78
N ASN A 216 -12.25 3.03 -10.89
CA ASN A 216 -13.43 3.57 -10.22
C ASN A 216 -13.01 4.38 -9.00
N ASP A 217 -13.76 5.43 -8.67
CA ASP A 217 -13.43 6.40 -7.61
C ASP A 217 -13.04 5.71 -6.29
N LEU A 218 -13.71 4.60 -5.96
CA LEU A 218 -13.46 3.84 -4.73
C LEU A 218 -12.06 3.22 -4.71
N PHE A 219 -11.58 2.73 -5.87
CA PHE A 219 -10.26 2.16 -5.98
C PHE A 219 -9.18 3.25 -5.89
N GLU A 220 -9.35 4.35 -6.61
CA GLU A 220 -8.43 5.48 -6.57
C GLU A 220 -8.25 6.03 -5.15
N ASN A 221 -9.36 6.30 -4.45
CA ASN A 221 -9.32 6.71 -3.04
C ASN A 221 -8.61 5.68 -2.15
N PHE A 222 -8.79 4.40 -2.45
CA PHE A 222 -8.14 3.32 -1.70
C PHE A 222 -6.62 3.30 -1.91
N ILE A 223 -6.15 3.50 -3.14
CA ILE A 223 -4.70 3.51 -3.46
C ILE A 223 -4.04 4.89 -3.30
N GLY A 224 -4.81 5.95 -3.09
CA GLY A 224 -4.34 7.31 -2.80
C GLY A 224 -4.15 8.19 -4.03
N LEU A 225 -4.92 7.91 -5.09
CA LEU A 225 -5.05 8.77 -6.27
C LEU A 225 -6.21 9.76 -6.10
N ASN A 226 -6.28 10.73 -7.01
CA ASN A 226 -7.31 11.75 -7.01
C ASN A 226 -8.42 11.40 -8.02
N PRO A 227 -9.62 10.98 -7.57
CA PRO A 227 -10.69 10.51 -8.44
C PRO A 227 -11.31 11.56 -9.37
N ASN A 228 -10.82 12.80 -9.35
CA ASN A 228 -11.28 13.87 -10.22
C ASN A 228 -10.15 14.38 -11.13
N SER A 229 -9.06 13.63 -11.26
CA SER A 229 -7.89 13.99 -12.07
C SER A 229 -7.29 12.74 -12.68
N ALA A 230 -7.52 12.56 -13.98
CA ALA A 230 -7.02 11.42 -14.75
C ALA A 230 -5.48 11.32 -14.83
N ASP A 231 -4.76 12.26 -14.22
CA ASP A 231 -3.31 12.35 -14.03
C ASP A 231 -3.14 12.99 -12.63
N THR A 232 -2.98 12.15 -11.60
CA THR A 232 -3.00 12.58 -10.19
C THR A 232 -1.79 13.44 -9.85
N ASP A 233 -0.63 13.13 -10.42
CA ASP A 233 0.63 13.77 -10.06
C ASP A 233 1.07 14.91 -11.02
N GLY A 234 0.36 15.05 -12.14
CA GLY A 234 0.55 16.12 -13.11
C GLY A 234 1.79 15.95 -13.98
N ASP A 235 2.24 14.71 -14.22
CA ASP A 235 3.38 14.43 -15.08
C ASP A 235 3.04 14.25 -16.57
N GLY A 236 1.74 14.22 -16.90
CA GLY A 236 1.20 14.11 -18.24
C GLY A 236 0.88 12.69 -18.67
N ILE A 237 1.01 11.69 -17.77
CA ILE A 237 0.62 10.31 -18.00
C ILE A 237 -0.69 10.04 -17.27
N ASN A 238 -1.60 9.34 -17.94
CA ASN A 238 -2.86 8.97 -17.32
C ASN A 238 -2.64 7.91 -16.22
N ASP A 239 -3.30 8.04 -15.07
CA ASP A 239 -3.11 7.18 -13.89
C ASP A 239 -3.26 5.67 -14.21
N PHE A 240 -4.24 5.32 -15.04
CA PHE A 240 -4.45 3.94 -15.51
C PHE A 240 -3.27 3.40 -16.33
N GLN A 241 -2.47 4.25 -16.95
CA GLN A 241 -1.29 3.90 -17.76
C GLN A 241 0.03 4.13 -17.02
N ASP A 242 0.03 4.99 -16.01
CA ASP A 242 1.24 5.39 -15.31
C ASP A 242 1.79 4.26 -14.41
N SER A 243 3.10 4.06 -14.49
CA SER A 243 3.82 3.15 -13.61
C SER A 243 3.97 3.72 -12.19
N ASN A 244 3.89 5.03 -11.98
CA ASN A 244 4.04 5.70 -10.69
C ASN A 244 3.02 6.86 -10.49
N PRO A 245 1.70 6.58 -10.54
CA PRO A 245 0.64 7.60 -10.62
C PRO A 245 0.54 8.55 -9.41
N LYS A 246 1.22 8.24 -8.31
CA LYS A 246 1.17 9.05 -7.08
C LYS A 246 2.22 10.17 -7.09
N TYR A 247 3.26 10.05 -7.91
CA TYR A 247 4.42 10.91 -7.81
C TYR A 247 5.11 11.15 -9.14
N ARG A 248 5.15 12.43 -9.51
CA ARG A 248 5.74 12.91 -10.75
C ARG A 248 7.13 12.34 -11.00
N SER A 249 7.25 11.60 -12.11
CA SER A 249 8.48 10.96 -12.52
C SER A 249 9.55 11.97 -12.94
N ALA A 250 10.82 11.68 -12.65
CA ALA A 250 11.95 12.55 -13.04
C ALA A 250 13.23 11.76 -13.32
N THR A 251 14.03 12.24 -14.28
CA THR A 251 15.30 11.59 -14.64
C THR A 251 16.51 12.31 -14.04
N SER A 252 17.32 11.57 -13.29
CA SER A 252 18.62 11.99 -12.76
C SER A 252 19.53 10.77 -12.62
N LYS A 253 20.82 11.01 -12.32
CA LYS A 253 21.76 9.92 -12.01
C LYS A 253 21.19 9.02 -10.90
N PHE A 254 20.65 9.59 -9.82
CA PHE A 254 20.16 8.79 -8.69
C PHE A 254 18.79 8.17 -8.93
N THR A 255 17.84 8.85 -9.57
CA THR A 255 16.54 8.20 -9.88
C THR A 255 16.72 6.98 -10.76
N LYS A 256 17.68 6.98 -11.72
CA LYS A 256 18.04 5.78 -12.48
C LYS A 256 18.67 4.67 -11.66
N MET A 257 19.31 4.97 -10.53
CA MET A 257 19.78 3.96 -9.58
C MET A 257 18.59 3.29 -8.89
N TYR A 258 17.67 4.08 -8.34
CA TYR A 258 16.51 3.58 -7.61
C TYR A 258 15.52 2.86 -8.53
N GLU A 259 15.33 3.34 -9.76
CA GLU A 259 14.59 2.65 -10.82
C GLU A 259 15.18 1.26 -11.08
N ALA A 260 16.51 1.15 -11.24
CA ALA A 260 17.17 -0.15 -11.43
C ALA A 260 17.07 -1.08 -10.20
N ILE A 261 16.85 -0.54 -9.00
CA ILE A 261 16.62 -1.32 -7.77
C ILE A 261 15.17 -1.83 -7.71
N ALA A 262 14.20 -1.02 -8.13
CA ALA A 262 12.77 -1.32 -8.01
C ALA A 262 12.18 -2.05 -9.22
N ASP A 263 12.73 -1.85 -10.42
CA ASP A 263 12.20 -2.34 -11.70
C ASP A 263 12.56 -3.81 -11.96
N GLU A 264 12.07 -4.70 -11.09
CA GLU A 264 12.15 -6.14 -11.30
C GLU A 264 11.09 -6.60 -12.32
N PRO A 265 11.34 -7.68 -13.10
CA PRO A 265 10.35 -8.26 -13.99
C PRO A 265 9.03 -8.56 -13.28
N SER A 266 7.90 -8.22 -13.89
CA SER A 266 6.57 -8.49 -13.37
C SER A 266 5.58 -8.75 -14.50
N GLU A 267 4.47 -9.38 -14.14
CA GLU A 267 3.31 -9.39 -15.03
C GLU A 267 2.71 -7.98 -15.09
N LYS A 268 2.27 -7.56 -16.27
CA LYS A 268 1.67 -6.25 -16.47
C LYS A 268 0.20 -6.31 -16.07
N TYR A 269 -0.06 -5.84 -14.86
CA TYR A 269 -1.38 -5.77 -14.26
C TYR A 269 -1.78 -4.32 -14.07
N ASN A 270 -3.08 -4.02 -14.24
CA ASN A 270 -3.59 -2.66 -14.11
C ASN A 270 -4.19 -2.41 -12.73
N TYR A 271 -4.75 -3.45 -12.10
CA TYR A 271 -5.43 -3.35 -10.80
C TYR A 271 -4.61 -3.94 -9.65
N SER A 272 -3.31 -4.16 -9.86
CA SER A 272 -2.35 -4.71 -8.90
C SER A 272 -1.01 -3.99 -9.01
N PHE A 273 -0.65 -3.23 -7.98
CA PHE A 273 0.60 -2.46 -7.96
C PHE A 273 1.71 -3.20 -7.21
N THR A 274 2.92 -2.68 -7.17
CA THR A 274 3.95 -3.10 -6.22
C THR A 274 4.09 -2.02 -5.16
N GLU A 275 3.66 -2.32 -3.93
CA GLU A 275 3.78 -1.38 -2.83
C GLU A 275 5.22 -1.38 -2.31
N ILE A 276 5.81 -0.20 -2.20
CA ILE A 276 7.17 -0.01 -1.72
C ILE A 276 7.13 0.97 -0.55
N LEU A 277 7.58 0.50 0.61
CA LEU A 277 7.83 1.36 1.76
C LEU A 277 9.27 1.88 1.69
N THR A 278 9.42 3.20 1.66
CA THR A 278 10.72 3.88 1.58
C THR A 278 10.70 5.21 2.31
N ASN A 279 11.86 5.63 2.80
CA ASN A 279 12.08 6.93 3.43
C ASN A 279 13.05 7.80 2.60
N CYS A 280 13.16 7.51 1.31
CA CYS A 280 13.96 8.28 0.37
C CYS A 280 13.13 8.80 -0.80
N GLU A 281 13.05 10.12 -0.91
CA GLU A 281 12.30 10.84 -1.94
C GLU A 281 12.76 10.54 -3.37
N TYR A 282 13.98 10.05 -3.61
CA TYR A 282 14.38 9.66 -4.98
C TYR A 282 13.57 8.47 -5.51
N PHE A 283 13.02 7.62 -4.64
CA PHE A 283 12.06 6.61 -5.08
C PHE A 283 10.78 7.25 -5.62
N HIS A 284 10.36 8.42 -5.11
CA HIS A 284 9.14 9.09 -5.57
C HIS A 284 9.21 9.48 -7.04
N SER A 285 10.39 9.63 -7.62
CA SER A 285 10.53 10.11 -9.01
C SER A 285 10.95 9.02 -9.99
N ILE A 286 10.78 7.74 -9.66
CA ILE A 286 11.15 6.64 -10.55
C ILE A 286 10.00 6.29 -11.51
N ASP A 287 10.36 5.84 -12.70
CA ASP A 287 9.43 5.36 -13.73
C ASP A 287 9.80 3.92 -14.12
N PRO A 288 9.32 2.91 -13.37
CA PRO A 288 9.66 1.52 -13.62
C PRO A 288 8.97 1.01 -14.90
N LYS A 289 9.69 0.25 -15.73
CA LYS A 289 9.20 -0.16 -17.05
C LYS A 289 8.39 -1.46 -17.04
N ASN A 290 8.60 -2.30 -16.03
CA ASN A 290 8.06 -3.65 -15.98
C ASN A 290 6.92 -3.83 -14.98
N ARG A 291 6.56 -2.79 -14.21
CA ARG A 291 5.52 -2.86 -13.17
C ARG A 291 4.98 -1.48 -12.83
N LYS A 292 3.75 -1.44 -12.33
CA LYS A 292 3.21 -0.29 -11.60
C LYS A 292 3.62 -0.36 -10.14
N ILE A 293 3.87 0.78 -9.50
CA ILE A 293 4.27 0.90 -8.10
C ILE A 293 3.34 1.83 -7.33
N LEU A 294 3.24 1.61 -6.03
CA LEU A 294 2.69 2.58 -5.08
C LEU A 294 3.72 2.81 -3.99
N LEU A 295 4.13 4.06 -3.83
CA LEU A 295 5.18 4.42 -2.90
C LEU A 295 4.57 4.97 -1.61
N TYR A 296 5.11 4.51 -0.49
CA TYR A 296 4.65 4.86 0.84
C TYR A 296 5.83 5.26 1.71
N THR A 297 5.59 6.19 2.63
CA THR A 297 6.57 6.58 3.65
C THR A 297 6.06 6.23 5.03
N THR A 298 6.98 6.07 5.98
CA THR A 298 6.64 5.81 7.40
C THR A 298 5.88 6.95 8.07
N ASN A 299 5.76 8.10 7.42
CA ASN A 299 5.06 9.28 7.93
C ASN A 299 3.68 9.48 7.30
N GLU A 300 3.35 8.77 6.23
CA GLU A 300 2.04 8.87 5.60
C GLU A 300 0.97 8.28 6.53
N ARG A 301 0.02 9.13 6.92
CA ARG A 301 -1.17 8.75 7.69
C ARG A 301 -2.20 8.11 6.77
N TYR A 302 -1.90 6.95 6.19
CA TYR A 302 -2.99 6.10 5.69
C TYR A 302 -3.67 5.43 6.89
N PRO A 303 -4.99 5.14 6.86
CA PRO A 303 -5.68 4.35 7.87
C PRO A 303 -5.26 2.86 7.87
N LEU A 304 -4.11 2.53 7.29
CA LEU A 304 -3.46 1.26 7.54
C LEU A 304 -2.89 1.36 8.94
N MET A 305 -3.53 0.66 9.88
CA MET A 305 -2.96 0.36 11.20
C MET A 305 -1.47 0.05 11.01
N GLU A 306 -0.58 0.61 11.82
CA GLU A 306 0.86 0.30 11.73
C GLU A 306 1.13 -1.22 11.76
N ASP A 307 0.20 -2.03 12.29
CA ASP A 307 0.21 -3.50 12.25
C ASP A 307 -0.06 -4.15 10.87
N LEU A 308 -0.42 -3.37 9.85
CA LEU A 308 -0.49 -3.80 8.44
C LEU A 308 0.83 -3.55 7.70
N LEU A 309 1.81 -2.85 8.31
CA LEU A 309 3.06 -2.47 7.64
C LEU A 309 3.94 -3.67 7.26
N ASP A 310 3.86 -4.81 7.95
CA ASP A 310 4.65 -6.00 7.60
C ASP A 310 3.97 -6.93 6.60
N HIS A 311 2.63 -6.89 6.48
CA HIS A 311 1.88 -7.76 5.56
C HIS A 311 1.48 -7.05 4.25
N PHE A 312 1.34 -5.73 4.26
CA PHE A 312 0.85 -4.95 3.11
C PHE A 312 1.98 -4.38 2.23
N PHE A 313 3.20 -4.22 2.77
CA PHE A 313 4.36 -3.75 2.00
C PHE A 313 5.27 -4.93 1.67
N PRO A 314 5.08 -5.60 0.52
CA PRO A 314 5.92 -6.71 0.12
C PRO A 314 7.35 -6.28 -0.20
N ARG A 315 7.65 -4.97 -0.21
CA ARG A 315 8.98 -4.42 -0.44
C ARG A 315 9.24 -3.24 0.47
N LYS A 316 10.41 -3.27 1.11
CA LYS A 316 10.93 -2.21 1.96
C LYS A 316 12.35 -1.92 1.56
N TYR A 317 12.69 -0.64 1.42
CA TYR A 317 14.07 -0.19 1.21
C TYR A 317 14.43 0.80 2.30
N SER A 318 15.62 0.63 2.89
CA SER A 318 16.16 1.60 3.83
C SER A 318 16.75 2.81 3.11
N LYS A 319 17.23 3.78 3.89
CA LYS A 319 18.05 4.87 3.32
C LYS A 319 19.34 4.30 2.76
N MET A 320 19.81 4.94 1.71
CA MET A 320 21.04 4.53 1.06
C MET A 320 22.25 4.87 1.95
N GLN A 321 23.06 3.86 2.21
CA GLN A 321 24.28 3.94 3.01
C GLN A 321 25.45 4.22 2.07
N THR A 322 26.31 5.15 2.49
CA THR A 322 27.54 5.51 1.77
C THR A 322 28.74 5.32 2.69
N TYR A 323 29.88 4.96 2.10
CA TYR A 323 31.14 4.77 2.81
C TYR A 323 32.20 5.70 2.22
N LYS A 324 33.00 6.34 3.09
CA LYS A 324 34.01 7.30 2.68
C LYS A 324 35.05 6.71 1.73
N ASP A 325 35.40 5.44 1.93
CA ASP A 325 36.43 4.74 1.14
C ASP A 325 35.88 4.15 -0.16
N TYR A 326 34.55 4.20 -0.36
CA TYR A 326 33.85 3.68 -1.56
C TYR A 326 32.87 4.73 -2.10
N PRO A 327 33.34 5.86 -2.63
CA PRO A 327 32.50 7.02 -3.00
C PRO A 327 31.51 6.74 -4.15
N ASP A 328 31.75 5.69 -4.94
CA ASP A 328 30.91 5.28 -6.07
C ASP A 328 30.05 4.05 -5.78
N ALA A 329 30.06 3.55 -4.54
CA ALA A 329 29.25 2.43 -4.09
C ALA A 329 28.23 2.85 -3.04
N TYR A 330 27.00 2.38 -3.25
CA TYR A 330 25.83 2.74 -2.46
C TYR A 330 25.16 1.47 -1.98
N PHE A 331 24.72 1.42 -0.73
CA PHE A 331 24.15 0.20 -0.14
C PHE A 331 22.79 0.47 0.47
N THR A 332 21.77 -0.29 0.11
CA THR A 332 20.46 -0.23 0.77
C THR A 332 20.12 -1.60 1.33
N ASP A 333 19.57 -1.64 2.53
CA ASP A 333 18.97 -2.86 3.04
C ASP A 333 17.58 -3.01 2.40
N TYR A 334 17.18 -4.25 2.14
CA TYR A 334 15.86 -4.57 1.62
C TYR A 334 15.21 -5.68 2.45
N ALA A 335 13.88 -5.65 2.47
CA ALA A 335 13.05 -6.75 2.92
C ALA A 335 11.91 -6.93 1.92
N ASP A 336 11.74 -8.15 1.42
CA ASP A 336 10.65 -8.50 0.51
C ASP A 336 10.15 -9.95 0.75
N ALA A 337 9.20 -10.40 -0.09
CA ALA A 337 8.64 -11.75 0.00
C ALA A 337 9.66 -12.90 -0.14
N THR A 338 10.87 -12.62 -0.66
CA THR A 338 11.96 -13.60 -0.80
C THR A 338 12.90 -13.63 0.41
N GLY A 339 12.76 -12.68 1.34
CA GLY A 339 13.59 -12.53 2.52
C GLY A 339 14.16 -11.13 2.66
N ASN A 340 15.25 -11.01 3.40
CA ASN A 340 15.94 -9.75 3.63
C ASN A 340 17.41 -9.83 3.21
N GLY A 341 18.03 -8.66 3.02
CA GLY A 341 19.43 -8.59 2.67
C GLY A 341 19.87 -7.17 2.34
N THR A 342 20.96 -7.08 1.59
CA THR A 342 21.53 -5.81 1.17
C THR A 342 21.68 -5.78 -0.35
N ILE A 343 21.30 -4.66 -0.95
CA ILE A 343 21.56 -4.32 -2.33
C ILE A 343 22.73 -3.35 -2.36
N SER A 344 23.69 -3.60 -3.24
CA SER A 344 24.75 -2.65 -3.58
C SER A 344 24.53 -2.12 -4.99
N ALA A 345 24.72 -0.82 -5.17
CA ALA A 345 24.64 -0.12 -6.44
C ALA A 345 25.98 0.57 -6.70
N GLU A 346 26.63 0.20 -7.80
CA GLU A 346 27.93 0.74 -8.20
C GLU A 346 27.81 1.46 -9.55
N TYR A 347 28.37 2.66 -9.64
CA TYR A 347 28.35 3.43 -10.89
C TYR A 347 29.61 3.15 -11.73
N ILE A 348 29.53 2.18 -12.64
CA ILE A 348 30.66 1.70 -13.44
C ILE A 348 30.42 1.98 -14.92
N GLY A 349 31.34 2.72 -15.55
CA GLY A 349 31.29 2.98 -17.00
C GLY A 349 30.02 3.72 -17.45
N GLY A 350 29.53 4.65 -16.62
CA GLY A 350 28.34 5.45 -16.92
C GLY A 350 27.01 4.75 -16.65
N LYS A 351 27.02 3.53 -16.10
CA LYS A 351 25.82 2.74 -15.80
C LYS A 351 25.81 2.27 -14.35
N TRP A 352 24.62 2.15 -13.78
CA TRP A 352 24.42 1.49 -12.50
C TRP A 352 24.48 -0.02 -12.65
N LYS A 353 25.31 -0.66 -11.83
CA LYS A 353 25.31 -2.10 -11.62
C LYS A 353 24.71 -2.38 -10.26
N ILE A 354 23.66 -3.20 -10.23
CA ILE A 354 22.93 -3.55 -9.02
C ILE A 354 23.27 -4.99 -8.66
N TYR A 355 23.70 -5.22 -7.42
CA TYR A 355 23.96 -6.55 -6.88
C TYR A 355 23.11 -6.75 -5.63
N LYS A 356 22.25 -7.76 -5.66
CA LYS A 356 21.37 -8.15 -4.54
C LYS A 356 21.98 -9.33 -3.80
N LYS A 357 22.21 -9.19 -2.49
CA LYS A 357 22.71 -10.26 -1.62
C LYS A 357 21.71 -10.50 -0.49
N SER A 358 21.12 -11.69 -0.47
CA SER A 358 20.22 -12.12 0.61
C SER A 358 21.03 -12.50 1.87
N THR A 359 20.56 -12.07 3.03
CA THR A 359 21.12 -12.43 4.35
C THR A 359 20.34 -13.60 4.95
N VAL A 360 19.02 -13.67 4.72
CA VAL A 360 18.17 -14.81 5.09
C VAL A 360 17.32 -15.23 3.89
N THR A 361 17.48 -16.47 3.43
CA THR A 361 16.54 -17.13 2.52
C THR A 361 15.42 -17.76 3.34
N PHE A 362 14.20 -17.23 3.26
CA PHE A 362 13.02 -17.99 3.69
C PHE A 362 12.68 -18.98 2.57
N GLY A 363 13.08 -20.24 2.78
CA GLY A 363 12.71 -21.36 1.92
C GLY A 363 11.47 -22.07 2.47
N MET A 364 10.37 -21.96 1.71
CA MET A 364 9.12 -22.74 1.71
C MET A 364 8.38 -22.98 3.03
#